data_AF-Q974C2-F1
#
_entry.id   AF-Q974C2-F1
#
_cell.length_a   1.000
_cell.length_b   1.000
_cell.length_c   1.000
_cell.angle_alpha   90.00
_cell.angle_beta   90.00
_cell.angle_gamma   90.00
#
_symmetry.space_group_name_H-M   'P 1'
#
loop_
_entity.id
_entity.type
_entity.pdbx_description
1 polymer ?
#
loop_
_entity_poly.entity_id
_entity_poly.type
_entity_poly.pdbx_seq_one_letter_code
_entity_poly.pdbx_strand_id
1 'polypeptide(L)'
;MSQGSSVVVGLAAFYGGLAQLLAGVLEWRAGNTFGYTAFFTYGAFWEWFFVTSMFIPGATAQAIGLVLIAFGIFTLVMWFGTFKANLGLFMTKRGASLAF
;
A
#
# COMPACT_ATOMS: atom_id res chain seq x y z
N MET A 1 -24.92 -3.36 -0.90
CA MET A 1 -23.84 -2.94 0.01
C MET A 1 -24.34 -3.08 1.44
N SER A 2 -23.61 -3.77 2.32
CA SER A 2 -23.90 -3.70 3.75
C SER A 2 -23.53 -2.30 4.27
N GLN A 3 -24.20 -1.79 5.30
CA GLN A 3 -23.97 -0.42 5.80
C GLN A 3 -22.49 -0.10 6.10
N GLY A 4 -21.68 -1.10 6.47
CA GLY A 4 -20.24 -0.93 6.68
C GLY A 4 -19.43 -0.71 5.40
N SER A 5 -19.81 -1.36 4.28
CA SER A 5 -19.08 -1.19 3.00
C SER A 5 -19.18 0.23 2.43
N SER A 6 -20.31 0.91 2.63
CA SER A 6 -20.53 2.29 2.20
C SER A 6 -19.59 3.32 2.86
N VAL A 7 -19.18 3.11 4.11
CA VAL A 7 -18.26 4.02 4.82
C VAL A 7 -16.82 3.84 4.35
N VAL A 8 -16.43 2.60 4.06
CA VAL A 8 -15.04 2.26 3.68
C VAL A 8 -14.72 2.72 2.26
N VAL A 9 -15.69 2.77 1.36
CA VAL A 9 -15.48 3.12 -0.05
C VAL A 9 -14.90 4.53 -0.23
N GLY A 10 -15.39 5.51 0.54
CA GLY A 10 -14.85 6.88 0.47
C GLY A 10 -13.41 6.99 0.97
N LEU A 11 -13.08 6.25 2.03
CA LEU A 11 -11.72 6.15 2.54
C LEU A 11 -10.80 5.47 1.52
N ALA A 12 -11.27 4.38 0.90
CA ALA A 12 -10.55 3.62 -0.11
C ALA A 12 -10.22 4.49 -1.34
N ALA A 13 -11.15 5.33 -1.81
CA ALA A 13 -10.90 6.21 -2.94
C ALA A 13 -9.83 7.26 -2.65
N PHE A 14 -9.96 8.00 -1.54
CA PHE A 14 -9.18 9.24 -1.37
C PHE A 14 -7.97 9.08 -0.48
N TYR A 15 -8.11 8.43 0.68
CA TYR A 15 -7.05 8.37 1.67
C TYR A 15 -6.20 7.10 1.53
N GLY A 16 -6.85 5.95 1.40
CA GLY A 16 -6.19 4.67 1.11
C GLY A 16 -5.70 4.58 -0.33
N GLY A 17 -6.39 5.20 -1.30
CA GLY A 17 -6.06 5.16 -2.73
C GLY A 17 -5.19 6.33 -3.15
N LEU A 18 -5.82 7.40 -3.64
CA LEU A 18 -5.16 8.54 -4.27
C LEU A 18 -4.03 9.17 -3.44
N ALA A 19 -4.28 9.49 -2.17
CA ALA A 19 -3.26 10.09 -1.30
C ALA A 19 -2.05 9.16 -1.11
N GLN A 20 -2.30 7.85 -0.99
CA GLN A 20 -1.25 6.85 -0.81
C GLN A 20 -0.45 6.62 -2.11
N LEU A 21 -1.10 6.67 -3.27
CA LEU A 21 -0.43 6.66 -4.58
C LEU A 21 0.50 7.87 -4.73
N LEU A 22 0.02 9.07 -4.37
CA LEU A 22 0.83 10.28 -4.39
C LEU A 22 2.03 10.18 -3.44
N ALA A 23 1.83 9.64 -2.23
CA ALA A 23 2.92 9.38 -1.29
C ALA A 23 3.98 8.43 -1.89
N GLY A 24 3.55 7.39 -2.62
CA GLY A 24 4.45 6.52 -3.39
C GLY A 24 5.30 7.32 -4.38
N VAL A 25 4.68 8.14 -5.22
CA VAL A 25 5.41 8.98 -6.21
C VAL A 25 6.41 9.92 -5.54
N LEU A 26 6.10 10.44 -4.35
CA LEU A 26 7.03 11.27 -3.57
C LEU A 26 8.22 10.45 -3.03
N GLU A 27 8.02 9.22 -2.58
CA GLU A 27 9.12 8.33 -2.17
C GLU A 27 10.04 7.96 -3.33
N TRP A 28 9.50 7.81 -4.55
CA TRP A 28 10.32 7.62 -5.74
C TRP A 28 11.23 8.82 -5.99
N ARG A 29 10.71 10.05 -5.84
CA ARG A 29 11.52 11.28 -5.92
C ARG A 29 12.56 11.38 -4.81
N ALA A 30 12.29 10.83 -3.63
CA ALA A 30 13.22 10.77 -2.51
C ALA A 30 14.29 9.65 -2.64
N GLY A 31 14.24 8.85 -3.71
CA GLY A 31 15.17 7.73 -3.94
C GLY A 31 14.86 6.48 -3.13
N ASN A 32 13.68 6.41 -2.49
CA ASN A 32 13.26 5.26 -1.69
C ASN A 32 12.40 4.31 -2.50
N THR A 33 13.05 3.38 -3.21
CA THR A 33 12.37 2.35 -4.02
C THR A 33 11.48 1.43 -3.19
N PHE A 34 11.85 1.14 -1.93
CA PHE A 34 11.04 0.31 -1.04
C PHE A 34 9.73 1.02 -0.65
N GLY A 35 9.83 2.28 -0.20
CA GLY A 35 8.68 3.11 0.13
C GLY A 35 7.76 3.35 -1.07
N TYR A 36 8.34 3.63 -2.24
CA TYR A 36 7.59 3.74 -3.50
C TYR A 36 6.78 2.47 -3.76
N THR A 37 7.43 1.31 -3.77
CA THR A 37 6.79 0.03 -4.10
C THR A 37 5.69 -0.32 -3.09
N ALA A 38 5.93 -0.05 -1.81
CA ALA A 38 4.94 -0.24 -0.75
C ALA A 38 3.73 0.67 -0.97
N PHE A 39 3.91 1.99 -0.87
CA PHE A 39 2.79 2.92 -0.89
C PHE A 39 2.03 2.92 -2.20
N PHE A 40 2.72 2.75 -3.33
CA PHE A 40 2.06 2.69 -4.63
C PHE A 40 1.20 1.43 -4.78
N THR A 41 1.70 0.27 -4.34
CA THR A 41 0.96 -1.00 -4.46
C THR A 41 -0.22 -1.08 -3.48
N TYR A 42 -0.05 -0.59 -2.25
CA TYR A 42 -1.17 -0.47 -1.29
C TYR A 42 -2.21 0.56 -1.75
N GLY A 43 -1.79 1.69 -2.32
CA GLY A 43 -2.69 2.67 -2.92
C GLY A 43 -3.52 2.10 -4.07
N ALA A 44 -2.86 1.41 -5.00
CA ALA A 44 -3.54 0.76 -6.12
C ALA A 44 -4.53 -0.33 -5.68
N PHE A 45 -4.25 -1.03 -4.57
CA PHE A 45 -5.17 -2.01 -3.99
C PHE A 45 -6.46 -1.35 -3.50
N TRP A 46 -6.38 -0.20 -2.85
CA TRP A 46 -7.56 0.53 -2.39
C TRP A 46 -8.38 1.11 -3.55
N GLU A 47 -7.71 1.58 -4.62
CA GLU A 47 -8.39 1.99 -5.85
C GLU A 47 -9.09 0.80 -6.54
N TRP A 48 -8.44 -0.37 -6.57
CA TRP A 48 -9.07 -1.60 -7.08
C TRP A 48 -10.32 -1.96 -6.27
N PHE A 49 -10.26 -1.89 -4.94
CA PHE A 49 -11.40 -2.16 -4.06
C PHE A 49 -12.53 -1.13 -4.27
N PHE A 50 -12.19 0.15 -4.36
CA PHE A 50 -13.12 1.23 -4.69
C PHE A 50 -13.84 0.95 -6.01
N VAL A 51 -13.08 0.70 -7.09
CA VAL A 51 -13.65 0.49 -8.42
C VAL A 51 -14.49 -0.78 -8.50
N THR A 52 -14.00 -1.88 -7.93
CA THR A 52 -14.71 -3.16 -7.94
C THR A 52 -15.99 -3.10 -7.13
N SER A 53 -16.01 -2.36 -6.02
CA SER A 53 -17.20 -2.24 -5.17
C SER A 53 -18.27 -1.30 -5.73
N MET A 54 -17.90 -0.28 -6.50
CA MET A 54 -18.82 0.75 -7.00
C MET A 54 -19.24 0.56 -8.47
N PHE A 55 -18.33 0.12 -9.34
CA PHE A 55 -18.53 0.19 -10.79
C PHE A 55 -18.53 -1.15 -11.50
N ILE A 56 -18.04 -2.23 -10.87
CA ILE A 56 -17.96 -3.56 -11.49
C ILE A 56 -19.00 -4.50 -10.88
N PRO A 57 -20.14 -4.73 -11.56
CA PRO A 57 -21.11 -5.73 -11.11
C PRO A 57 -20.56 -7.15 -11.33
N GLY A 58 -20.99 -8.10 -10.48
CA GLY A 58 -20.71 -9.53 -10.69
C GLY A 58 -19.36 -10.03 -10.16
N ALA A 59 -18.65 -9.26 -9.35
CA ALA A 59 -17.46 -9.76 -8.65
C ALA A 59 -17.83 -10.95 -7.74
N THR A 60 -17.25 -12.11 -8.00
CA THR A 60 -17.48 -13.33 -7.21
C THR A 60 -16.56 -13.37 -6.00
N ALA A 61 -16.99 -14.04 -4.93
CA ALA A 61 -16.18 -14.21 -3.72
C ALA A 61 -14.86 -14.93 -4.03
N GLN A 62 -14.87 -15.88 -4.98
CA GLN A 62 -13.70 -16.61 -5.43
C GLN A 62 -12.68 -15.69 -6.12
N ALA A 63 -13.14 -14.81 -7.02
CA ALA A 63 -12.25 -13.88 -7.73
C ALA A 63 -11.61 -12.87 -6.75
N ILE A 64 -12.40 -12.33 -5.82
CA ILE A 64 -11.90 -11.44 -4.76
C ILE A 64 -10.88 -12.18 -3.89
N GLY A 65 -11.15 -13.44 -3.52
CA GLY A 65 -10.24 -14.26 -2.73
C GLY A 65 -8.88 -14.48 -3.40
N LEU A 66 -8.85 -14.72 -4.72
CA LEU A 66 -7.61 -14.87 -5.48
C LEU A 66 -6.77 -13.59 -5.47
N VAL A 67 -7.41 -12.43 -5.63
CA VAL A 67 -6.71 -11.13 -5.55
C VAL A 67 -6.12 -10.93 -4.15
N LEU A 68 -6.87 -11.25 -3.09
CA LEU A 68 -6.38 -11.13 -1.72
C LEU A 68 -5.22 -12.07 -1.40
N ILE A 69 -5.23 -13.29 -1.94
CA ILE A 69 -4.10 -14.23 -1.80
C ILE A 69 -2.86 -13.69 -2.48
N ALA A 70 -2.98 -13.23 -3.73
CA ALA A 70 -1.86 -12.64 -4.47
C ALA A 70 -1.30 -11.41 -3.73
N PHE A 71 -2.18 -10.56 -3.22
CA PHE A 71 -1.81 -9.37 -2.45
C PHE A 71 -1.19 -9.72 -1.09
N GLY A 72 -1.65 -10.80 -0.46
CA GLY A 72 -1.07 -11.36 0.76
C GLY A 72 0.36 -11.86 0.54
N ILE A 73 0.61 -12.57 -0.57
CA ILE A 73 1.96 -13.00 -0.96
C ILE A 73 2.87 -11.78 -1.17
N PHE A 74 2.40 -10.76 -1.90
CA PHE A 74 3.15 -9.51 -2.07
C PHE A 74 3.49 -8.87 -0.72
N THR A 75 2.51 -8.79 0.20
CA THR A 75 2.72 -8.21 1.54
C THR A 75 3.73 -9.02 2.35
N LEU A 76 3.72 -10.35 2.25
CA LEU A 76 4.72 -11.21 2.89
C LEU A 76 6.12 -10.96 2.33
N VAL A 77 6.26 -10.83 1.02
CA VAL A 77 7.55 -10.48 0.38
C VAL A 77 8.06 -9.12 0.87
N MET A 78 7.18 -8.12 0.91
CA MET A 78 7.52 -6.78 1.42
C MET A 78 7.90 -6.81 2.89
N TRP A 79 7.24 -7.64 3.71
CA TRP A 79 7.60 -7.85 5.10
C TRP A 79 9.04 -8.35 5.25
N PHE A 80 9.48 -9.32 4.45
CA PHE A 80 10.89 -9.73 4.45
C PHE A 80 11.84 -8.60 4.02
N GLY A 81 11.41 -7.73 3.11
CA GLY A 81 12.16 -6.53 2.72
C GLY A 81 12.37 -5.52 3.86
N THR A 82 11.45 -5.43 4.82
CA THR A 82 11.56 -4.49 5.95
C THR A 82 12.77 -4.75 6.85
N PHE A 83 13.19 -6.01 7.00
CA PHE A 83 14.36 -6.35 7.81
C PHE A 83 15.66 -5.73 7.28
N LYS A 84 15.78 -5.56 5.95
CA LYS A 84 16.92 -4.89 5.32
C LYS A 84 16.79 -3.36 5.35
N ALA A 85 15.58 -2.83 5.20
CA ALA A 85 15.33 -1.39 5.22
C ALA A 85 15.60 -0.76 6.60
N ASN A 86 15.25 -1.45 7.70
CA ASN A 86 15.49 -0.97 9.06
C ASN A 86 16.98 -0.82 9.39
N LEU A 87 17.87 -1.63 8.79
CA LEU A 87 19.32 -1.52 9.01
C LEU A 87 19.89 -0.23 8.40
N GLY A 88 19.48 0.11 7.17
CA GLY A 88 19.93 1.32 6.47
C GLY A 88 19.46 2.61 7.17
N LEU A 89 18.19 2.66 7.58
CA LEU A 89 17.64 3.81 8.30
C LEU A 89 18.28 3.97 9.70
N PHE A 90 18.54 2.85 10.40
CA PHE A 90 19.21 2.85 11.69
C PHE A 90 20.66 3.34 11.58
N MET A 91 21.42 2.90 10.58
CA MET A 91 22.80 3.32 10.35
C MET A 91 22.92 4.82 10.03
N THR A 92 22.04 5.36 9.17
CA THR A 92 22.05 6.80 8.85
C THR A 92 21.65 7.66 10.05
N LYS A 93 20.60 7.27 10.80
CA LYS A 93 20.16 8.04 11.98
C LYS A 93 21.19 7.99 13.12
N ARG A 94 21.89 6.87 13.31
CA ARG A 94 22.96 6.76 14.32
C ARG A 94 24.24 7.51 13.92
N GLY A 95 24.55 7.58 12.63
CA GLY A 95 25.67 8.39 12.13
C GLY A 95 25.43 9.90 12.29
N ALA A 96 24.20 10.35 12.03
CA ALA A 96 23.81 11.73 12.24
C ALA A 96 23.82 12.14 13.73
N SER A 97 23.37 11.27 14.65
CA SER A 97 23.34 11.58 16.10
C SER A 97 24.72 11.61 16.78
N LEU A 98 25.78 11.14 16.11
CA LEU A 98 27.16 11.21 16.59
C LEU A 98 27.94 12.39 15.98
N ALA A 99 27.31 13.11 15.04
CA ALA A 99 27.85 14.32 14.41
C ALA A 99 27.36 15.62 15.09
N PHE A 100 26.64 15.50 16.20
CA PHE A 100 26.24 16.56 17.13
C PHE A 100 26.62 16.13 18.55
#